data_AF-B3QUV7-F1
#
_entry.id   AF-B3QUV7-F1
#
_cell.length_a   1.000
_cell.length_b   1.000
_cell.length_c   1.000
_cell.angle_alpha   90.00
_cell.angle_beta   90.00
_cell.angle_gamma   90.00
#
_symmetry.space_group_name_H-M   'P 1'
#
loop_
_entity.id
_entity.type
_entity.pdbx_description
1 polymer ?
#
loop_
_entity_poly.entity_id
_entity_poly.type
_entity_poly.pdbx_seq_one_letter_code
_entity_poly.pdbx_strand_id
1 'polypeptide(L)'
;MAACCGLTIKKIKELKLGNLNCYSARFLYELQYMNFINLWLKIEGPYAIFKFLRSKQPRLNAISLNHNCQICSTIFNNPLARKTLQNNYVEMIPSVLFKYRIQKQLKII
;
A
#
# COMPACT_ATOMS: atom_id res chain seq x y z
N MET A 1 -0.67 7.52 -14.55
CA MET A 1 -1.54 7.75 -13.37
C MET A 1 -0.91 7.11 -12.13
N ALA A 2 -1.21 7.60 -10.93
CA ALA A 2 -0.54 7.25 -9.68
C ALA A 2 -1.56 7.00 -8.56
N ALA A 3 -1.35 5.97 -7.75
CA ALA A 3 -2.25 5.60 -6.64
C ALA A 3 -1.98 6.35 -5.31
N CYS A 4 -1.11 7.37 -5.30
CA CYS A 4 -0.57 7.97 -4.07
C CYS A 4 -0.18 9.45 -4.24
N CYS A 5 -0.06 10.17 -3.12
CA CYS A 5 0.17 11.62 -2.95
C CYS A 5 1.53 12.20 -3.43
N GLY A 6 2.23 11.52 -4.34
CA GLY A 6 3.10 12.21 -5.30
C GLY A 6 4.60 12.36 -5.02
N LEU A 7 5.11 12.27 -3.78
CA LEU A 7 6.54 12.55 -3.53
C LEU A 7 7.51 11.41 -3.92
N THR A 8 7.16 10.15 -3.65
CA THR A 8 8.04 8.98 -3.88
C THR A 8 7.63 8.10 -5.05
N ILE A 9 6.57 8.47 -5.76
CA ILE A 9 5.91 7.64 -6.77
C ILE A 9 6.79 7.32 -7.98
N LYS A 10 7.75 8.19 -8.33
CA LYS A 10 8.71 7.91 -9.41
C LYS A 10 9.56 6.67 -9.10
N LYS A 11 9.87 6.45 -7.81
CA LYS A 11 10.77 5.39 -7.32
C LYS A 11 10.04 4.09 -6.97
N ILE A 12 8.76 4.14 -6.62
CA ILE A 12 7.97 2.95 -6.23
C ILE A 12 7.20 2.42 -7.44
N LYS A 13 7.60 1.26 -7.96
CA LYS A 13 7.02 0.69 -9.19
C LYS A 13 5.60 0.17 -8.95
N GLU A 14 5.34 -0.36 -7.76
CA GLU A 14 4.08 -0.99 -7.34
C GLU A 14 2.90 0.01 -7.30
N LEU A 15 3.19 1.31 -7.22
CA LEU A 15 2.19 2.39 -7.19
C LEU A 15 1.93 3.02 -8.57
N LYS A 16 2.59 2.52 -9.64
CA LYS A 16 2.39 3.01 -11.01
C LYS A 16 1.16 2.32 -11.62
N LEU A 17 0.15 3.11 -11.98
CA LEU A 17 -1.11 2.59 -12.53
C LEU A 17 -1.11 2.45 -14.05
N GLY A 18 -0.07 2.91 -14.75
CA GLY A 18 0.04 2.81 -16.22
C GLY A 18 -0.16 4.13 -16.97
N ASN A 19 -0.28 4.03 -18.30
CA ASN A 19 -0.32 5.13 -19.26
C ASN A 19 -1.75 5.40 -19.77
N LEU A 20 -2.19 6.66 -19.70
CA LEU A 20 -3.50 7.12 -20.16
C LEU A 20 -3.64 7.09 -21.69
N ASN A 21 -2.53 7.08 -22.43
CA ASN A 21 -2.55 6.95 -23.89
C ASN A 21 -2.98 5.55 -24.36
N CYS A 22 -2.84 4.54 -23.49
CA CYS A 22 -3.14 3.15 -23.83
C CYS A 22 -4.45 2.67 -23.21
N TYR A 23 -4.89 3.29 -22.11
CA TYR A 23 -6.02 2.83 -21.30
C TYR A 23 -6.82 4.01 -20.73
N SER A 24 -8.12 3.80 -20.51
CA SER A 24 -8.97 4.81 -19.88
C SER A 24 -8.59 5.04 -18.42
N ALA A 25 -8.83 6.26 -17.93
CA ALA A 25 -8.59 6.61 -16.52
C ALA A 25 -9.41 5.70 -15.57
N ARG A 26 -10.65 5.36 -15.94
CA ARG A 26 -11.49 4.43 -15.19
C ARG A 26 -10.87 3.03 -15.11
N PHE A 27 -10.36 2.51 -16.21
CA PHE A 27 -9.70 1.21 -16.22
C PHE A 27 -8.45 1.19 -15.33
N LEU A 28 -7.59 2.20 -15.43
CA LEU A 28 -6.39 2.31 -14.59
C LEU A 28 -6.72 2.50 -13.11
N TYR A 29 -7.82 3.18 -12.81
CA TYR A 29 -8.35 3.28 -11.45
C TYR A 29 -8.83 1.93 -10.93
N GLU A 30 -9.58 1.15 -11.71
CA GLU A 30 -10.06 -0.16 -11.25
C GLU A 30 -8.91 -1.18 -11.08
N LEU A 31 -7.87 -1.09 -11.91
CA LEU A 31 -6.68 -1.94 -11.80
C LEU A 31 -5.98 -1.84 -10.44
N GLN A 32 -6.08 -0.71 -9.75
CA GLN A 32 -5.47 -0.55 -8.43
C GLN A 32 -6.06 -1.51 -7.39
N TYR A 33 -7.30 -2.00 -7.60
CA TYR A 33 -7.95 -2.97 -6.72
C TYR A 33 -7.52 -4.41 -6.99
N MET A 34 -6.89 -4.68 -8.14
CA MET A 34 -6.37 -6.01 -8.46
C MET A 34 -5.01 -6.29 -7.81
N ASN A 35 -4.38 -5.27 -7.19
CA ASN A 35 -3.14 -5.42 -6.44
C ASN A 35 -3.40 -5.28 -4.93
N PHE A 36 -3.12 -6.35 -4.17
CA PHE A 36 -3.37 -6.38 -2.73
C PHE A 36 -2.68 -5.23 -1.97
N ILE A 37 -1.44 -4.86 -2.33
CA ILE A 37 -0.75 -3.80 -1.58
C ILE A 37 -1.41 -2.43 -1.78
N ASN A 38 -1.96 -2.19 -2.97
CA ASN A 38 -2.67 -0.96 -3.30
C ASN A 38 -4.02 -0.92 -2.58
N LEU A 39 -4.73 -2.06 -2.54
CA LEU A 39 -5.94 -2.20 -1.73
C LEU A 39 -5.65 -1.96 -0.25
N TRP A 40 -4.62 -2.59 0.30
CA TRP A 40 -4.25 -2.44 1.71
C TRP A 40 -3.89 -1.00 2.05
N LEU A 41 -3.09 -0.33 1.20
CA LEU A 41 -2.80 1.09 1.32
C LEU A 41 -4.07 1.95 1.32
N LYS A 42 -5.05 1.63 0.48
CA LYS A 42 -6.33 2.36 0.45
C LYS A 42 -7.14 2.14 1.73
N ILE A 43 -7.21 0.91 2.22
CA ILE A 43 -8.07 0.54 3.35
C ILE A 43 -7.51 0.97 4.69
N GLU A 44 -6.20 0.82 4.92
CA GLU A 44 -5.58 1.05 6.24
C GLU A 44 -4.52 2.14 6.23
N GLY A 45 -4.05 2.57 5.05
CA GLY A 45 -2.98 3.55 4.94
C GLY A 45 -1.58 2.98 5.22
N PRO A 46 -0.53 3.75 4.88
CA PRO A 46 0.85 3.27 4.99
C PRO A 46 1.32 3.07 6.43
N TYR A 47 0.80 3.85 7.38
CA TYR A 47 1.19 3.72 8.79
C TYR A 47 0.78 2.36 9.38
N ALA A 48 -0.43 1.89 9.09
CA ALA A 48 -0.91 0.59 9.55
C ALA A 48 -0.05 -0.56 9.01
N ILE A 49 0.28 -0.50 7.70
CA ILE A 49 1.19 -1.46 7.07
C ILE A 49 2.55 -1.45 7.77
N PHE A 50 3.13 -0.27 8.01
CA PHE A 50 4.43 -0.19 8.65
C PHE A 50 4.42 -0.64 10.11
N LYS A 51 3.33 -0.39 10.85
CA LYS A 51 3.12 -0.92 12.20
C LYS A 51 3.09 -2.45 12.20
N PHE A 52 2.43 -3.07 11.22
CA PHE A 52 2.47 -4.51 11.02
C PHE A 52 3.90 -5.01 10.71
N LEU A 53 4.64 -4.32 9.85
CA LEU A 53 6.03 -4.73 9.57
C LEU A 53 6.92 -4.64 10.81
N ARG A 54 6.72 -3.63 11.67
CA ARG A 54 7.43 -3.49 12.95
C ARG A 54 7.13 -4.62 13.93
N SER A 55 5.89 -5.12 13.97
CA SER A 55 5.55 -6.25 14.85
C SER A 55 6.21 -7.56 14.40
N LYS A 56 6.52 -7.69 13.11
CA LYS A 56 7.22 -8.86 12.53
C LYS A 56 8.74 -8.72 12.53
N GLN A 57 9.25 -7.49 12.49
CA GLN A 57 10.68 -7.22 12.41
C GLN A 57 11.06 -6.04 13.32
N PRO A 58 11.45 -6.31 14.58
CA PRO A 58 11.78 -5.27 15.57
C PRO A 58 12.89 -4.31 15.14
N ARG A 59 13.80 -4.72 14.24
CA ARG A 59 14.84 -3.84 13.68
C ARG A 59 14.28 -2.63 12.93
N LEU A 60 13.02 -2.69 12.47
CA LEU A 60 12.33 -1.56 11.84
C LEU A 60 11.88 -0.48 12.84
N ASN A 61 11.94 -0.75 14.15
CA ASN A 61 11.63 0.24 15.19
C ASN A 61 12.68 1.36 15.27
N ALA A 62 13.92 1.08 14.86
CA ALA A 62 15.00 2.07 14.81
C ALA A 62 14.78 3.17 13.75
N ILE A 63 13.84 2.96 12.81
CA ILE A 63 13.55 3.91 11.74
C ILE A 63 12.49 4.90 12.24
N SER A 64 12.86 6.16 12.49
CA SER A 64 11.90 7.24 12.76
C SER A 64 11.23 7.69 11.46
N LEU A 65 9.91 7.90 11.51
CA LEU A 65 9.13 8.30 10.34
C LEU A 65 8.12 9.36 10.76
N ASN A 66 8.18 10.52 10.11
CA ASN A 66 7.37 11.68 10.48
C ASN A 66 6.29 11.98 9.44
N HIS A 67 6.36 11.37 8.26
CA HIS A 67 5.43 11.65 7.16
C HIS A 67 5.04 10.39 6.38
N ASN A 68 3.78 10.32 5.93
CA ASN A 68 3.24 9.17 5.18
C ASN A 68 4.05 8.81 3.93
N CYS A 69 4.57 9.81 3.20
CA CYS A 69 5.43 9.54 2.03
C CYS A 69 6.77 8.87 2.40
N GLN A 70 7.34 9.20 3.56
CA GLN A 70 8.54 8.53 4.07
C GLN A 70 8.21 7.09 4.45
N ILE A 71 7.03 6.84 5.04
CA ILE A 71 6.57 5.49 5.36
C ILE A 71 6.45 4.64 4.10
N CYS A 72 5.77 5.14 3.05
CA CYS A 72 5.71 4.46 1.76
C CYS A 72 7.13 4.20 1.21
N SER A 73 8.02 5.20 1.23
CA SER A 73 9.40 5.02 0.77
C SER A 73 10.10 3.87 1.52
N THR A 74 9.97 3.83 2.84
CA THR A 74 10.58 2.79 3.66
C THR A 74 9.99 1.41 3.35
N ILE A 75 8.67 1.29 3.25
CA ILE A 75 8.01 0.00 2.94
C ILE A 75 8.54 -0.59 1.64
N PHE A 76 8.67 0.21 0.58
CA PHE A 76 8.97 -0.28 -0.76
C PHE A 76 10.46 -0.28 -1.12
N ASN A 77 11.26 0.64 -0.56
CA ASN A 77 12.68 0.79 -0.90
C ASN A 77 13.62 0.19 0.14
N ASN A 78 13.21 0.00 1.40
CA ASN A 78 14.07 -0.64 2.40
C ASN A 78 14.04 -2.17 2.19
N PRO A 79 15.18 -2.84 1.93
CA PRO A 79 15.21 -4.28 1.65
C PRO A 79 14.66 -5.13 2.79
N LEU A 80 14.91 -4.73 4.05
CA LEU A 80 14.41 -5.42 5.22
C LEU A 80 12.89 -5.29 5.33
N ALA A 81 12.34 -4.09 5.14
CA ALA A 81 10.89 -3.88 5.16
C ALA A 81 10.21 -4.65 4.02
N ARG A 82 10.79 -4.63 2.81
CA ARG A 82 10.26 -5.33 1.63
C ARG A 82 10.26 -6.85 1.82
N LYS A 83 11.35 -7.42 2.35
CA LYS A 83 11.44 -8.86 2.64
C LYS A 83 10.43 -9.27 3.71
N THR A 84 10.31 -8.48 4.78
CA THR A 84 9.30 -8.72 5.82
C THR A 84 7.88 -8.65 5.25
N LEU A 85 7.59 -7.68 4.38
CA LEU A 85 6.30 -7.56 3.72
C LEU A 85 5.99 -8.79 2.87
N GLN A 86 6.91 -9.20 1.99
CA GLN A 86 6.74 -10.36 1.11
C GLN A 86 6.49 -11.66 1.89
N ASN A 87 7.13 -11.83 3.04
CA ASN A 87 7.01 -13.06 3.83
C ASN A 87 5.73 -13.13 4.67
N ASN A 88 5.11 -11.99 5.00
CA ASN A 88 4.05 -11.94 6.01
C ASN A 88 2.72 -11.33 5.53
N TYR A 89 2.64 -10.72 4.34
CA TYR A 89 1.43 -10.00 3.89
C TYR A 89 0.17 -10.87 3.84
N VAL A 90 0.32 -12.19 3.65
CA VAL A 90 -0.79 -13.15 3.54
C VAL A 90 -1.67 -13.15 4.79
N GLU A 91 -1.07 -12.91 5.97
CA GLU A 91 -1.79 -12.82 7.25
C GLU A 91 -2.83 -11.69 7.26
N MET A 92 -2.58 -10.63 6.48
CA MET A 92 -3.43 -9.44 6.45
C MET A 92 -4.52 -9.52 5.40
N ILE A 93 -4.48 -10.49 4.48
CA ILE A 93 -5.46 -10.64 3.40
C ILE A 93 -6.90 -10.73 3.95
N PRO A 94 -7.23 -11.61 4.91
CA PRO A 94 -8.60 -11.75 5.40
C PRO A 94 -9.12 -10.45 6.03
N SER A 95 -8.29 -9.79 6.84
CA SER A 95 -8.66 -8.55 7.54
C SER A 95 -8.94 -7.41 6.56
N VAL A 96 -8.04 -7.21 5.59
CA VAL A 96 -8.16 -6.13 4.60
C VAL A 96 -9.35 -6.37 3.68
N LEU A 97 -9.56 -7.60 3.20
CA LEU A 97 -10.70 -7.93 2.35
C LEU A 97 -12.04 -7.78 3.09
N PHE A 98 -12.10 -8.16 4.36
CA PHE A 98 -13.29 -7.95 5.18
C PHE A 98 -13.63 -6.45 5.29
N LYS A 99 -12.65 -5.62 5.67
CA LYS A 99 -12.82 -4.15 5.76
C LYS A 99 -13.25 -3.54 4.42
N TYR A 100 -12.65 -3.97 3.32
CA TYR A 100 -13.05 -3.52 1.98
C TYR A 100 -14.51 -3.86 1.66
N ARG A 101 -14.94 -5.10 1.96
CA ARG A 101 -16.32 -5.55 1.71
C ARG A 101 -17.33 -4.75 2.53
N ILE A 102 -17.02 -4.50 3.80
CA ILE A 102 -17.85 -3.69 4.70
C ILE A 102 -17.97 -2.24 4.20
N GLN A 103 -16.85 -1.60 3.82
CA GLN A 103 -16.89 -0.24 3.26
C GLN A 103 -17.75 -0.16 1.99
N LYS A 104 -17.64 -1.16 1.11
CA LYS A 104 -18.42 -1.21 -0.14
C LYS A 104 -19.92 -1.42 0.09
N GLN A 105 -20.29 -2.22 1.10
CA GLN A 105 -21.69 -2.48 1.45
C GLN A 105 -22.35 -1.30 2.17
N LEU A 106 -21.59 -0.57 3.01
CA LEU A 106 -22.16 0.48 3.84
C LEU A 106 -22.42 1.82 3.11
N LYS A 107 -22.00 2.00 1.85
CA LYS A 107 -22.09 3.30 1.12
C LYS A 107 -21.78 4.50 2.03
N ILE A 108 -20.77 4.38 2.90
CA ILE A 108 -20.31 5.55 3.66
C ILE A 108 -19.35 6.26 2.71
N ILE A 109 -19.94 7.24 2.01
CA ILE A 109 -19.42 8.11 0.95
C ILE A 109 -19.43 7.47 -0.45
#